data_AF-A0A653BGL4-F1
#
_entry.id   AF-A0A653BGL4-F1
#
_cell.length_a   1.000
_cell.length_b   1.000
_cell.length_c   1.000
_cell.angle_alpha   90.00
_cell.angle_beta   90.00
_cell.angle_gamma   90.00
#
_symmetry.space_group_name_H-M   'P 1'
#
loop_
_entity.id
_entity.type
_entity.pdbx_description
1 polymer ?
#
loop_
_entity_poly.entity_id
_entity_poly.type
_entity_poly.pdbx_seq_one_letter_code
_entity_poly.pdbx_strand_id
1 'polypeptide(L)'
;MEHDSVIQLIADRCRRMIVILSPAFLESTANSFLCSFAQQQGIKQGERKIIPCKYKDCELPRELGVYFFLDYSRSNRLGDFFYKLYLSVHGDPEGFQSCQIQQYGQSTYY
;
A
#
# COMPACT_ATOMS: atom_id res chain seq x y z
N MET A 1 -21.34 -6.97 15.23
CA MET A 1 -22.32 -7.27 14.16
C MET A 1 -21.97 -6.58 12.84
N GLU A 2 -21.84 -5.25 12.73
CA GLU A 2 -21.49 -4.63 11.42
C GLU A 2 -20.08 -4.97 10.92
N HIS A 3 -19.09 -5.15 11.82
CA HIS A 3 -17.72 -5.44 11.40
C HIS A 3 -17.42 -6.93 11.16
N ASP A 4 -18.28 -7.85 11.61
CA ASP A 4 -17.93 -9.28 11.64
C ASP A 4 -17.75 -9.87 10.24
N SER A 5 -18.62 -9.51 9.29
CA SER A 5 -18.51 -9.93 7.90
C SER A 5 -17.27 -9.36 7.22
N VAL A 6 -16.93 -8.10 7.50
CA VAL A 6 -15.75 -7.43 6.94
C VAL A 6 -14.46 -8.06 7.49
N ILE A 7 -14.43 -8.34 8.79
CA ILE A 7 -13.32 -9.04 9.47
C ILE A 7 -13.08 -10.41 8.84
N GLN A 8 -14.14 -11.21 8.63
CA GLN A 8 -14.03 -12.52 8.00
C GLN A 8 -13.50 -12.44 6.56
N LEU A 9 -14.02 -11.50 5.76
CA LEU A 9 -13.53 -11.29 4.39
C LEU A 9 -12.04 -10.94 4.37
N ILE A 10 -11.61 -10.04 5.27
CA ILE A 10 -10.20 -9.65 5.39
C ILE A 10 -9.34 -10.84 5.81
N ALA A 11 -9.80 -11.64 6.77
CA ALA A 11 -9.05 -12.78 7.28
C ALA A 11 -8.87 -13.85 6.19
N ASP A 12 -9.96 -14.25 5.55
CA ASP A 12 -10.04 -15.51 4.81
C ASP A 12 -9.83 -15.35 3.29
N ARG A 13 -10.10 -14.17 2.73
CA ARG A 13 -10.16 -13.96 1.27
C ARG A 13 -9.17 -12.94 0.74
N CYS A 14 -8.72 -12.00 1.57
CA CYS A 14 -7.80 -10.94 1.15
C CYS A 14 -6.35 -11.26 1.52
N ARG A 15 -5.48 -11.41 0.52
CA ARG A 15 -4.02 -11.52 0.74
C ARG A 15 -3.39 -10.16 1.05
N ARG A 16 -3.82 -9.11 0.37
CA ARG A 16 -3.39 -7.73 0.62
C ARG A 16 -4.61 -6.80 0.67
N MET A 17 -4.58 -5.84 1.57
CA MET A 17 -5.57 -4.78 1.78
C MET A 17 -4.92 -3.45 1.44
N ILE A 18 -5.50 -2.72 0.48
CA ILE A 18 -5.10 -1.35 0.16
C ILE A 18 -5.81 -0.42 1.13
N VAL A 19 -5.05 0.39 1.87
CA VAL A 19 -5.58 1.37 2.83
C VAL A 19 -5.36 2.77 2.28
N ILE A 20 -6.44 3.49 2.00
CA ILE A 20 -6.37 4.87 1.50
C ILE A 20 -6.34 5.84 2.67
N LEU A 21 -5.17 6.40 2.95
CA LEU A 21 -4.93 7.30 4.06
C LEU A 21 -5.35 8.72 3.69
N SER A 22 -6.29 9.22 4.47
CA SER A 22 -6.83 10.56 4.44
C SER A 22 -7.24 10.97 5.85
N PRO A 23 -7.41 12.27 6.14
CA PRO A 23 -7.85 12.73 7.46
C PRO A 23 -9.14 12.03 7.94
N ALA A 24 -10.17 11.98 7.07
CA ALA A 24 -11.44 11.32 7.37
C ALA A 24 -11.29 9.80 7.62
N PHE A 25 -10.30 9.16 7.00
CA PHE A 25 -10.02 7.74 7.26
C PHE A 25 -9.49 7.54 8.69
N LEU A 26 -8.58 8.42 9.14
CA LEU A 26 -7.93 8.34 10.44
C LEU A 26 -8.84 8.75 11.60
N GLU A 27 -9.81 9.63 11.35
CA GLU A 27 -10.83 10.02 12.33
C GLU A 27 -11.84 8.90 12.63
N SER A 28 -11.97 7.92 11.72
CA SER A 28 -12.90 6.81 11.88
C SER A 28 -12.32 5.70 12.77
N THR A 29 -12.95 5.48 13.93
CA THR A 29 -12.61 4.40 14.85
C THR A 29 -12.78 3.02 14.20
N ALA A 30 -13.80 2.86 13.34
CA ALA A 30 -14.03 1.64 12.58
C ALA A 30 -12.86 1.31 11.64
N ASN A 31 -12.37 2.31 10.91
CA ASN A 31 -11.25 2.14 9.99
C ASN A 31 -9.94 1.84 10.73
N SER A 32 -9.73 2.49 11.87
CA SER A 32 -8.59 2.21 12.74
C SER A 32 -8.62 0.78 13.26
N PHE A 33 -9.78 0.29 13.68
CA PHE A 33 -9.97 -1.11 14.08
C PHE A 33 -9.67 -2.10 12.95
N LEU A 34 -10.16 -1.85 11.74
CA LEU A 34 -9.90 -2.70 10.57
C LEU A 34 -8.40 -2.73 10.21
N CYS A 35 -7.72 -1.60 10.29
CA CYS A 35 -6.27 -1.52 10.12
C CYS A 35 -5.55 -2.37 11.18
N SER A 36 -5.85 -2.18 12.46
CA SER A 36 -5.23 -2.97 13.54
C SER A 36 -5.51 -4.47 13.40
N PHE A 37 -6.72 -4.84 13.00
CA PHE A 37 -7.04 -6.24 12.71
C PHE A 37 -6.20 -6.79 11.55
N ALA A 38 -6.12 -6.07 10.43
CA ALA A 38 -5.32 -6.47 9.27
C ALA A 38 -3.82 -6.55 9.60
N GLN A 39 -3.30 -5.65 10.46
CA GLN A 39 -1.93 -5.71 10.96
C GLN A 39 -1.68 -6.99 11.75
N GLN A 40 -2.55 -7.32 12.71
CA GLN A 40 -2.46 -8.54 13.50
C GLN A 40 -2.53 -9.79 12.62
N GLN A 41 -3.41 -9.80 11.61
CA GLN A 41 -3.49 -10.91 10.66
C GLN A 41 -2.23 -11.05 9.83
N GLY A 42 -1.65 -9.94 9.36
CA GLY A 42 -0.37 -9.97 8.66
C GLY A 42 0.76 -10.55 9.51
N ILE A 43 0.85 -10.15 10.78
CA ILE A 43 1.82 -10.69 11.73
C ILE A 43 1.61 -12.21 11.93
N LYS A 44 0.36 -12.64 12.16
CA LYS A 44 0.02 -14.06 12.35
C LYS A 44 0.37 -14.92 11.12
N GLN A 45 0.16 -14.38 9.93
CA GLN A 45 0.41 -15.08 8.66
C GLN A 45 1.88 -14.95 8.21
N GLY A 46 2.69 -14.12 8.87
CA GLY A 46 4.07 -13.83 8.45
C GLY A 46 4.15 -13.02 7.16
N GLU A 47 3.08 -12.31 6.78
CA GLU A 47 2.96 -11.59 5.51
C GLU A 47 2.62 -10.10 5.69
N ARG A 48 3.03 -9.28 4.72
CA ARG A 48 2.61 -7.87 4.65
C ARG A 48 1.21 -7.77 4.06
N LYS A 49 0.21 -7.75 4.94
CA LYS A 49 -1.20 -7.70 4.56
C LYS A 49 -1.69 -6.29 4.20
N ILE A 50 -1.02 -5.23 4.63
CA ILE A 50 -1.47 -3.83 4.40
C ILE A 50 -0.56 -3.15 3.37
N ILE A 51 -1.18 -2.49 2.39
CA ILE A 51 -0.55 -1.59 1.42
C ILE A 51 -1.11 -0.19 1.66
N PRO A 52 -0.44 0.64 2.45
CA PRO A 52 -0.96 1.95 2.78
C PRO A 52 -0.63 2.97 1.67
N CYS A 53 -1.64 3.70 1.23
CA CYS A 53 -1.58 4.69 0.16
C CYS A 53 -2.02 6.06 0.68
N LYS A 54 -1.10 7.01 0.73
CA LYS A 54 -1.37 8.39 1.17
C LYS A 54 -2.03 9.16 0.04
N TYR A 55 -3.31 9.50 0.23
CA TYR A 55 -4.07 10.29 -0.74
C TYR A 55 -3.94 11.80 -0.49
N LYS A 56 -3.90 12.20 0.78
CA LYS A 56 -3.70 13.58 1.24
C LYS A 56 -2.72 13.62 2.39
N ASP A 57 -2.12 14.78 2.63
CA ASP A 57 -1.35 15.01 3.85
C ASP A 57 -2.23 14.81 5.09
N CYS A 58 -1.75 13.96 5.99
CA CYS A 58 -2.38 13.62 7.24
C CYS A 58 -1.31 13.14 8.24
N GLU A 59 -1.56 13.36 9.53
CA GLU A 59 -0.70 12.87 10.58
C GLU A 59 -0.94 11.38 10.79
N LEU A 60 0.07 10.58 10.46
CA LEU A 60 -0.06 9.14 10.52
C LEU A 60 0.09 8.64 11.96
N PRO A 61 -0.81 7.75 12.43
CA PRO A 61 -0.64 7.12 13.73
C PRO A 61 0.63 6.26 13.72
N ARG A 62 1.27 6.14 14.88
CA ARG A 62 2.61 5.54 15.04
C ARG A 62 2.69 4.12 14.50
N GLU A 63 1.60 3.38 14.62
CA GLU A 63 1.43 2.00 14.17
C GLU A 63 1.52 1.89 12.66
N LEU A 64 1.03 2.91 11.93
CA LEU A 64 1.15 2.95 10.48
C LEU A 64 2.50 3.53 10.06
N GLY A 65 3.07 4.49 10.81
CA GLY A 65 4.29 5.21 10.45
C GLY A 65 5.52 4.33 10.13
N VAL A 66 5.55 3.09 10.59
CA VAL A 66 6.61 2.12 10.30
C VAL A 66 6.47 1.41 8.94
N TYR A 67 5.33 1.55 8.27
CA TYR A 67 5.07 0.92 6.97
C TYR A 67 5.68 1.72 5.81
N PHE A 68 5.93 1.04 4.69
CA PHE A 68 6.25 1.71 3.44
C PHE A 68 4.95 2.21 2.78
N PHE A 69 4.88 3.51 2.50
CA PHE A 69 3.69 4.16 1.95
C PHE A 69 3.85 4.52 0.48
N LEU A 70 2.78 4.32 -0.30
CA LEU A 70 2.67 4.90 -1.62
C LEU A 70 2.04 6.28 -1.52
N ASP A 71 2.74 7.32 -1.94
CA ASP A 71 2.26 8.70 -1.88
C ASP A 71 1.65 9.10 -3.23
N TYR A 72 0.33 9.28 -3.25
CA TYR A 72 -0.40 9.70 -4.44
C TYR A 72 -0.14 11.17 -4.80
N SER A 73 0.12 12.04 -3.82
CA SER A 73 0.40 13.46 -4.08
C SER A 73 1.69 13.66 -4.88
N ARG A 74 2.59 12.67 -4.84
CA ARG A 74 3.85 12.64 -5.58
C ARG A 74 3.72 12.02 -6.97
N SER A 75 2.51 11.70 -7.42
CA SER A 75 2.24 11.22 -8.78
C SER A 75 2.36 12.37 -9.80
N ASN A 76 3.58 12.77 -10.13
CA ASN A 76 3.85 13.75 -11.20
C ASN A 76 3.86 13.10 -12.59
N ARG A 77 4.11 13.88 -13.66
CA ARG A 77 4.11 13.44 -15.09
C ARG A 77 4.96 12.21 -15.45
N LEU A 78 5.85 11.75 -14.55
CA LEU A 78 6.67 10.53 -14.69
C LEU A 78 6.16 9.38 -13.78
N GLY A 79 4.90 9.47 -13.34
CA GLY A 79 4.39 8.93 -12.08
C GLY A 79 4.17 7.42 -12.03
N ASP A 80 5.13 6.76 -11.39
CA ASP A 80 5.20 5.34 -11.06
C ASP A 80 4.19 4.86 -9.98
N PHE A 81 3.19 5.67 -9.58
CA PHE A 81 2.30 5.32 -8.45
C PHE A 81 1.49 4.05 -8.73
N PHE A 82 0.77 4.01 -9.85
CA PHE A 82 -0.08 2.87 -10.19
C PHE A 82 0.75 1.62 -10.48
N TYR A 83 1.96 1.79 -11.03
CA TYR A 83 2.89 0.68 -11.24
C TYR A 83 3.47 0.15 -9.92
N LYS A 84 3.92 1.01 -9.00
CA LYS A 84 4.31 0.61 -7.64
C LYS A 84 3.16 -0.04 -6.88
N LEU A 85 1.93 0.46 -7.06
CA LEU A 85 0.74 -0.16 -6.49
C LEU A 85 0.52 -1.55 -7.09
N TYR A 86 0.63 -1.70 -8.41
CA TYR A 86 0.53 -2.98 -9.10
C TYR A 86 1.55 -3.99 -8.56
N LEU A 87 2.83 -3.61 -8.43
CA LEU A 87 3.88 -4.44 -7.83
C LEU A 87 3.58 -4.75 -6.35
N SER A 88 3.09 -3.75 -5.60
CA SER A 88 2.70 -3.90 -4.20
C SER A 88 1.45 -4.76 -4.02
N VAL A 89 0.66 -5.03 -5.07
CA VAL A 89 -0.47 -5.98 -5.03
C VAL A 89 -0.02 -7.36 -5.48
N HIS A 90 0.68 -7.49 -6.61
CA HIS A 90 0.98 -8.78 -7.23
C HIS A 90 2.24 -9.44 -6.67
N GLY A 91 3.13 -8.66 -6.04
CA GLY A 91 4.49 -9.10 -5.75
C GLY A 91 5.39 -8.89 -6.97
N ASP A 92 6.70 -8.95 -6.77
CA ASP A 92 7.64 -8.88 -7.89
C ASP A 92 7.48 -10.16 -8.74
N PRO A 93 7.02 -10.08 -10.00
CA PRO A 93 6.70 -11.28 -10.78
C PRO A 93 7.94 -12.14 -11.08
N GLU A 94 9.10 -11.51 -11.19
CA GLU A 94 10.43 -12.13 -11.31
C GLU A 94 11.45 -11.07 -10.86
N GLY A 95 12.35 -11.40 -9.94
CA GLY A 95 13.34 -10.46 -9.38
C GLY A 95 14.01 -9.60 -10.46
N PHE A 96 13.57 -8.34 -10.56
CA PHE A 96 14.21 -7.17 -11.15
C PHE A 96 15.52 -7.37 -11.97
N GLN A 97 15.50 -8.10 -13.10
CA GLN A 97 16.70 -8.30 -13.91
C GLN A 97 16.68 -7.67 -15.32
N SER A 98 15.68 -6.87 -15.68
CA SER A 98 15.61 -6.30 -17.05
C SER A 98 15.46 -4.78 -17.18
N CYS A 99 14.96 -4.02 -16.20
CA CYS A 99 14.62 -2.61 -16.46
C CYS A 99 15.70 -1.56 -16.16
N GLN A 100 16.87 -1.91 -15.61
CA GLN A 100 17.96 -0.95 -15.37
C GLN A 100 18.89 -0.75 -16.58
N ILE A 101 18.83 -1.58 -17.63
CA ILE A 101 19.79 -1.47 -18.74
C ILE A 101 19.34 -0.48 -19.84
N GLN A 102 18.06 -0.05 -19.86
CA GLN A 102 17.51 0.64 -21.05
C GLN A 102 17.08 2.10 -20.91
N GLN A 103 17.16 2.74 -19.74
CA GLN A 103 16.84 4.19 -19.62
C GLN A 103 18.05 5.11 -19.38
N TYR A 104 19.26 4.56 -19.21
CA TYR A 104 20.51 5.35 -19.19
C TYR A 104 21.37 5.17 -20.44
N GLY A 105 20.81 4.57 -21.50
CA GLY A 105 21.43 4.51 -22.81
C GLY A 105 20.88 5.58 -23.74
N GLN A 106 21.70 6.59 -24.02
CA GLN A 106 21.56 7.59 -25.11
C GLN A 106 20.89 8.93 -24.76
N SER A 107 21.59 9.67 -23.91
CA SER A 107 21.84 11.09 -24.18
C SER A 107 22.81 11.20 -25.37
N THR A 108 22.35 11.63 -26.56
CA THR A 108 23.21 12.20 -27.62
C THR A 108 22.39 12.76 -28.80
N TYR A 109 22.58 14.06 -29.12
CA TYR A 109 22.28 14.82 -30.36
C TYR A 109 20.80 14.84 -30.84
N TYR A 110 20.11 15.98 -30.97
CA TYR A 110 20.38 17.19 -31.75
C TYR A 110 19.71 18.43 -31.13
#